data_AF-A0A835XY26-F1
#
_entry.id   AF-A0A835XY26-F1
#
_cell.length_a   1.000
_cell.length_b   1.000
_cell.length_c   1.000
_cell.angle_alpha   90.00
_cell.angle_beta   90.00
_cell.angle_gamma   90.00
#
_symmetry.space_group_name_H-M   'P 1'
#
loop_
_entity.id
_entity.type
_entity.pdbx_description
1 polymer ?
#
loop_
_entity_poly.entity_id
_entity_poly.type
_entity_poly.pdbx_seq_one_letter_code
_entity_poly.pdbx_strand_id
1 'polypeptide(L)'
;MDERVEVAKKWLNDGVCKLGPGVMVDPVHEVPLPPDPDPENPTTRPLYESDAWLKAWALDIIWIDGKTTHVKPKGYTGWTAGGFNPSSIVKRDWGAAARKKNGDKIVYYSAVSARFGGILLKPVSGTRGDGYTPEQVFQVKEGDKERPAKGPTGEEIATFLGEVYDKNEQLCKEASRKGNKVTCRPIWSLDNASVNKNAVGEWHCGRAPITANNVTNLPPYSGDMHNVIETSHALICYKLQQSVNERGRELAEEAENTGMASPDPLTVYIDKLQEIFTDTLTPEWGMKTVKRLFATTLPAILAADGNYPEKAYR
;
A
#
# COMPACT_ATOMS: atom_id res chain seq x y z
N MET A 1 14.79 -10.90 -24.17
CA MET A 1 13.70 -10.01 -23.74
C MET A 1 13.47 -10.26 -22.26
N ASP A 2 13.57 -9.23 -21.41
CA ASP A 2 13.48 -9.36 -19.94
C ASP A 2 12.07 -9.81 -19.53
N GLU A 3 11.96 -10.75 -18.59
CA GLU A 3 10.68 -11.26 -18.06
C GLU A 3 9.76 -10.13 -17.56
N ARG A 4 10.35 -9.05 -17.02
CA ARG A 4 9.62 -7.86 -16.58
C ARG A 4 8.96 -7.11 -17.73
N VAL A 5 9.62 -7.04 -18.89
CA VAL A 5 9.05 -6.43 -20.11
C VAL A 5 7.85 -7.23 -20.58
N GLU A 6 7.98 -8.56 -20.65
CA GLU A 6 6.88 -9.42 -21.11
C GLU A 6 5.68 -9.36 -20.16
N VAL A 7 5.92 -9.32 -18.85
CA VAL A 7 4.86 -9.18 -17.86
C VAL A 7 4.23 -7.79 -17.88
N ALA A 8 5.01 -6.71 -17.99
CA ALA A 8 4.46 -5.36 -18.12
C ALA A 8 3.66 -5.18 -19.41
N LYS A 9 4.15 -5.72 -20.54
CA LYS A 9 3.40 -5.79 -21.80
C LYS A 9 2.14 -6.62 -21.63
N LYS A 10 2.20 -7.77 -20.95
CA LYS A 10 1.02 -8.58 -20.62
C LYS A 10 0.03 -7.81 -19.75
N TRP A 11 0.46 -7.04 -18.75
CA TRP A 11 -0.42 -6.22 -17.91
C TRP A 11 -1.13 -5.14 -18.71
N LEU A 12 -0.39 -4.48 -19.60
CA LEU A 12 -0.94 -3.48 -20.51
C LEU A 12 -1.87 -4.14 -21.53
N ASN A 13 -1.51 -5.30 -22.09
CA ASN A 13 -2.27 -5.98 -23.14
C ASN A 13 -3.50 -6.74 -22.63
N ASP A 14 -3.39 -7.53 -21.54
CA ASP A 14 -4.53 -8.14 -20.84
C ASP A 14 -5.45 -7.04 -20.29
N GLY A 15 -4.86 -5.93 -19.88
CA GLY A 15 -5.55 -4.71 -19.49
C GLY A 15 -6.19 -3.92 -20.65
N VAL A 16 -5.78 -4.18 -21.89
CA VAL A 16 -6.34 -3.52 -23.07
C VAL A 16 -7.24 -4.45 -23.89
N CYS A 17 -7.16 -5.78 -23.76
CA CYS A 17 -8.13 -6.71 -24.33
C CYS A 17 -8.01 -8.10 -23.69
N LYS A 18 -9.05 -8.54 -22.96
CA LYS A 18 -9.89 -9.68 -23.37
C LYS A 18 -11.11 -9.88 -22.47
N LEU A 19 -12.20 -10.14 -23.17
CA LEU A 19 -13.51 -10.55 -22.68
C LEU A 19 -13.39 -11.81 -21.79
N GLY A 20 -13.59 -11.65 -20.49
CA GLY A 20 -14.05 -12.73 -19.62
C GLY A 20 -15.58 -12.79 -19.66
N PRO A 21 -16.21 -13.97 -19.53
CA PRO A 21 -17.67 -14.09 -19.52
C PRO A 21 -18.22 -13.31 -18.32
N GLY A 22 -18.85 -12.16 -18.59
CA GLY A 22 -19.29 -11.18 -17.58
C GLY A 22 -18.93 -9.73 -17.88
N VAL A 23 -18.23 -9.45 -18.98
CA VAL A 23 -18.05 -8.09 -19.50
C VAL A 23 -19.33 -7.67 -20.24
N MET A 24 -20.09 -6.75 -19.65
CA MET A 24 -21.07 -5.96 -20.41
C MET A 24 -20.29 -5.16 -21.44
N VAL A 25 -20.44 -5.54 -22.71
CA VAL A 25 -20.23 -4.64 -23.83
C VAL A 25 -21.39 -3.65 -23.82
N ASP A 26 -21.09 -2.37 -23.90
CA ASP A 26 -22.00 -1.44 -24.57
C ASP A 26 -21.13 -0.47 -25.42
N PRO A 27 -21.67 0.06 -26.52
CA PRO A 27 -21.16 -0.28 -27.82
C PRO A 27 -20.56 0.95 -28.50
N VAL A 28 -19.79 0.71 -29.56
CA VAL A 28 -19.28 1.74 -30.47
C VAL A 28 -18.25 2.66 -29.80
N HIS A 29 -17.02 2.21 -29.74
CA HIS A 29 -15.84 2.88 -30.29
C HIS A 29 -14.72 1.87 -30.10
N GLU A 30 -14.32 1.21 -31.20
CA GLU A 30 -13.03 0.53 -31.25
C GLU A 30 -11.98 1.61 -30.98
N VAL A 31 -11.61 1.80 -29.72
CA VAL A 31 -10.44 2.60 -29.38
C VAL A 31 -9.27 1.80 -29.95
N PRO A 32 -8.57 2.31 -30.97
CA PRO A 32 -7.44 1.61 -31.54
C PRO A 32 -6.47 1.27 -30.41
N LEU A 33 -5.87 0.08 -30.47
CA LEU A 33 -4.70 -0.20 -29.66
C LEU A 33 -3.72 0.97 -29.87
N PRO A 34 -3.16 1.56 -28.81
CA PRO A 34 -2.17 2.60 -28.98
C PRO A 34 -1.01 2.05 -29.83
N PRO A 35 -0.41 2.88 -30.71
CA PRO A 35 0.78 2.46 -31.45
C PRO A 35 1.88 2.05 -30.46
N ASP A 36 2.68 1.07 -30.85
CA ASP A 36 3.85 0.66 -30.07
C ASP A 36 4.70 1.90 -29.74
N PRO A 37 5.20 2.03 -28.50
CA PRO A 37 6.05 3.15 -28.13
C PRO A 37 7.28 3.17 -29.04
N ASP A 38 7.50 4.30 -29.72
CA ASP A 38 8.67 4.51 -30.57
C ASP A 38 9.94 4.51 -29.70
N PRO A 39 10.83 3.52 -29.84
CA PRO A 39 12.04 3.42 -29.03
C PRO A 39 13.04 4.56 -29.29
N GLU A 40 12.91 5.28 -30.41
CA GLU A 40 13.83 6.37 -30.77
C GLU A 40 13.36 7.75 -30.29
N ASN A 41 12.11 7.88 -29.80
CA ASN A 41 11.58 9.16 -29.37
C ASN A 41 10.63 9.07 -28.17
N PRO A 42 11.14 8.83 -26.95
CA PRO A 42 10.34 8.67 -25.73
C PRO A 42 9.59 9.94 -25.25
N THR A 43 9.66 11.05 -26.01
CA THR A 43 9.15 12.37 -25.61
C THR A 43 7.87 12.82 -26.31
N THR A 44 7.38 12.08 -27.30
CA THR A 44 6.10 12.43 -27.94
C THR A 44 4.93 12.04 -27.04
N ARG A 45 4.52 12.99 -26.18
CA ARG A 45 3.29 13.05 -25.34
C ARG A 45 2.85 11.73 -24.66
N PRO A 46 2.66 11.70 -23.33
CA PRO A 46 2.21 10.48 -22.66
C PRO A 46 0.96 9.94 -23.37
N LEU A 47 1.03 8.71 -23.86
CA LEU A 47 -0.05 7.95 -24.54
C LEU A 47 -1.34 7.81 -23.71
N TYR A 48 -1.42 8.53 -22.59
CA TYR A 48 -2.29 8.30 -21.46
C TYR A 48 -2.76 9.61 -20.79
N GLU A 49 -2.62 10.78 -21.44
CA GLU A 49 -3.12 12.07 -20.92
C GLU A 49 -4.66 12.13 -20.81
N SER A 50 -5.39 11.26 -21.52
CA SER A 50 -6.85 11.16 -21.42
C SER A 50 -7.28 9.95 -20.59
N ASP A 51 -8.33 10.08 -19.77
CA ASP A 51 -8.93 8.96 -19.02
C ASP A 51 -9.51 7.83 -19.90
N ALA A 52 -9.52 8.01 -21.22
CA ALA A 52 -10.10 7.08 -22.19
C ALA A 52 -9.47 5.67 -22.19
N TRP A 53 -8.23 5.52 -21.71
CA TRP A 53 -7.58 4.21 -21.56
C TRP A 53 -7.93 3.51 -20.24
N LEU A 54 -8.42 4.23 -19.23
CA LEU A 54 -8.71 3.70 -17.91
C LEU A 54 -9.99 2.85 -17.97
N LYS A 55 -9.82 1.56 -18.25
CA LYS A 55 -10.95 0.64 -18.38
C LYS A 55 -11.51 0.25 -17.01
N ALA A 56 -12.76 -0.22 -17.00
CA ALA A 56 -13.46 -0.63 -15.78
C ALA A 56 -12.70 -1.64 -14.92
N TRP A 57 -11.90 -2.53 -15.51
CA TRP A 57 -11.12 -3.53 -14.74
C TRP A 57 -9.98 -2.91 -13.92
N ALA A 58 -9.35 -1.82 -14.37
CA ALA A 58 -8.30 -1.13 -13.62
C ALA A 58 -8.85 -0.49 -12.33
N LEU A 59 -10.15 -0.15 -12.34
CA LEU A 59 -10.88 0.32 -11.15
C LEU A 59 -11.26 -0.82 -10.20
N ASP A 60 -11.25 -2.05 -10.70
CA ASP A 60 -11.64 -3.26 -9.97
C ASP A 60 -10.40 -3.98 -9.35
N ILE A 61 -9.17 -3.49 -9.62
CA ILE A 61 -7.96 -3.98 -8.95
C ILE A 61 -7.93 -3.53 -7.48
N ILE A 62 -7.58 -4.47 -6.61
CA ILE A 62 -7.30 -4.25 -5.20
C ILE A 62 -5.81 -4.56 -4.98
N TRP A 63 -5.03 -3.52 -4.68
CA TRP A 63 -3.61 -3.64 -4.35
C TRP A 63 -3.44 -3.89 -2.87
N ILE A 64 -2.70 -4.95 -2.54
CA ILE A 64 -2.54 -5.45 -1.18
C ILE A 64 -1.07 -5.73 -0.91
N ASP A 65 -0.60 -5.20 0.21
CA ASP A 65 0.74 -5.47 0.69
C ASP A 65 0.86 -5.22 2.21
N GLY A 66 1.91 -5.80 2.80
CA GLY A 66 2.26 -5.65 4.21
C GLY A 66 3.37 -4.61 4.42
N LYS A 67 3.27 -3.81 5.49
CA LYS A 67 4.34 -2.89 5.90
C LYS A 67 4.68 -3.02 7.37
N THR A 68 5.94 -2.75 7.66
CA THR A 68 6.41 -2.52 9.02
C THR A 68 6.77 -1.06 9.20
N THR A 69 6.23 -0.43 10.25
CA THR A 69 6.62 0.91 10.69
C THR A 69 7.01 0.93 12.15
N HIS A 70 7.97 1.77 12.49
CA HIS A 70 8.47 1.93 13.85
C HIS A 70 7.93 3.22 14.45
N VAL A 71 7.35 3.12 15.64
CA VAL A 71 6.87 4.26 16.41
C VAL A 71 8.04 4.77 17.24
N LYS A 72 8.89 5.55 16.58
CA LYS A 72 10.03 6.20 17.21
C LYS A 72 10.17 7.63 16.66
N PRO A 73 10.17 8.66 17.53
CA PRO A 73 10.50 10.01 17.11
C PRO A 73 11.87 10.04 16.45
N LYS A 74 11.95 10.66 15.27
CA LYS A 74 13.21 10.96 14.61
C LYS A 74 13.69 12.31 15.12
N GLY A 75 14.88 12.35 15.69
CA GLY A 75 15.55 13.60 16.05
C GLY A 75 15.64 14.55 14.84
N TYR A 76 15.63 15.86 15.08
CA TYR A 76 15.93 16.84 14.05
C TYR A 76 17.28 17.51 14.34
N THR A 77 18.01 17.79 13.27
CA THR A 77 19.29 18.52 13.31
C THR A 77 19.01 19.92 12.77
N GLY A 78 19.00 20.92 13.64
CA GLY A 78 18.72 22.31 13.27
C GLY A 78 19.98 23.17 13.26
N TRP A 79 20.05 24.10 12.31
CA TRP A 79 21.02 25.18 12.32
C TRP A 79 20.39 26.38 13.03
N THR A 80 20.98 26.83 14.13
CA THR A 80 20.61 28.11 14.74
C THR A 80 21.54 29.20 14.24
N ALA A 81 20.99 30.28 13.67
CA ALA A 81 21.74 31.52 13.47
C ALA A 81 21.85 32.24 14.82
N GLY A 82 22.88 31.91 15.60
CA GLY A 82 23.20 32.59 16.86
C GLY A 82 24.49 33.41 16.72
N GLY A 83 24.46 34.67 17.18
CA GLY A 83 25.58 35.59 17.12
C GLY A 83 26.87 35.08 17.78
N PHE A 84 27.99 35.57 17.27
CA PHE A 84 29.39 35.24 17.59
C PHE A 84 29.92 33.83 17.25
N ASN A 85 29.08 32.85 16.91
CA ASN A 85 29.55 31.59 16.34
C ASN A 85 28.56 31.05 15.28
N PRO A 86 28.78 31.32 13.98
CA PRO A 86 27.77 31.13 12.93
C PRO A 86 27.54 29.66 12.49
N SER A 87 27.76 28.66 13.35
CA SER A 87 27.57 27.24 12.94
C SER A 87 27.47 26.25 14.11
N SER A 88 26.67 26.51 15.15
CA SER A 88 26.33 25.46 16.12
C SER A 88 25.20 24.58 15.57
N ILE A 89 25.51 23.29 15.36
CA ILE A 89 24.49 22.28 15.08
C ILE A 89 23.83 21.94 16.41
N VAL A 90 22.58 22.36 16.60
CA VAL A 90 21.78 21.89 17.74
C VAL A 90 21.10 20.59 17.30
N LYS A 91 21.59 19.46 17.80
CA LYS A 91 20.87 18.18 17.73
C LYS A 91 19.91 18.12 18.90
N ARG A 92 18.60 18.33 18.65
CA ARG A 92 17.58 17.98 19.65
C ARG A 92 17.21 16.51 19.44
N ASP A 93 17.69 15.66 20.34
CA ASP A 93 17.30 14.23 20.38
C ASP A 93 16.00 14.08 21.17
N TRP A 94 14.87 14.27 20.50
CA TRP A 94 13.53 13.97 21.03
C TRP A 94 13.40 12.49 21.47
N GLY A 95 14.26 11.61 20.96
CA GLY A 95 14.27 10.18 21.26
C GLY A 95 14.91 9.82 22.60
N ALA A 96 15.48 10.76 23.36
CA ALA A 96 16.01 10.51 24.70
C ALA A 96 14.90 10.48 25.77
N ALA A 97 13.92 11.37 25.68
CA ALA A 97 12.76 11.43 26.59
C ALA A 97 11.70 10.36 26.23
N ALA A 98 11.48 10.08 24.94
CA ALA A 98 10.50 9.10 24.46
C ALA A 98 11.03 7.65 24.41
N ARG A 99 12.16 7.35 25.06
CA ARG A 99 12.96 6.14 24.82
C ARG A 99 12.34 4.90 25.50
N LYS A 100 11.46 4.17 24.79
CA LYS A 100 11.09 2.79 25.16
C LYS A 100 12.24 1.83 24.79
N LYS A 101 12.59 0.92 25.72
CA LYS A 101 13.76 0.01 25.62
C LYS A 101 13.69 -0.96 24.44
N ASN A 102 12.49 -1.21 23.92
CA ASN A 102 12.21 -1.91 22.67
C ASN A 102 11.29 -1.01 21.84
N GLY A 103 11.75 -0.53 20.68
CA GLY A 103 10.95 0.38 19.86
C GLY A 103 9.63 -0.25 19.44
N ASP A 104 8.52 0.37 19.84
CA ASP A 104 7.17 0.02 19.44
C ASP A 104 7.12 -0.10 17.90
N LYS A 105 6.48 -1.17 17.42
CA LYS A 105 6.48 -1.54 16.01
C LYS A 105 5.07 -1.96 15.61
N ILE A 106 4.59 -1.38 14.52
CA ILE A 106 3.33 -1.75 13.88
C ILE A 106 3.67 -2.53 12.61
N VAL A 107 3.21 -3.76 12.53
CA VAL A 107 3.21 -4.57 11.29
C VAL A 107 1.76 -4.63 10.85
N TYR A 108 1.46 -4.20 9.63
CA TYR A 108 0.08 -4.17 9.14
C TYR A 108 0.01 -4.66 7.70
N TYR A 109 -1.16 -5.17 7.32
CA TYR A 109 -1.56 -5.32 5.93
C TYR A 109 -2.59 -4.25 5.58
N SER A 110 -2.57 -3.80 4.33
CA SER A 110 -3.57 -2.85 3.83
C SER A 110 -3.98 -3.16 2.40
N ALA A 111 -5.22 -2.81 2.07
CA ALA A 111 -5.80 -2.94 0.75
C ALA A 111 -6.29 -1.58 0.23
N VAL A 112 -5.95 -1.27 -1.02
CA VAL A 112 -6.33 -0.02 -1.69
C VAL A 112 -6.93 -0.34 -3.05
N SER A 113 -7.91 0.45 -3.52
CA SER A 113 -8.41 0.40 -4.90
C SER A 113 -8.58 1.79 -5.49
N ALA A 114 -8.67 1.87 -6.83
CA ALA A 114 -8.90 3.14 -7.51
C ALA A 114 -10.28 3.72 -7.17
N ARG A 115 -11.27 2.83 -7.00
CA ARG A 115 -12.68 3.18 -6.84
C ARG A 115 -13.01 3.69 -5.45
N PHE A 116 -12.39 3.13 -4.43
CA PHE A 116 -12.74 3.40 -3.03
C PHE A 116 -11.60 4.03 -2.24
N GLY A 117 -10.37 4.06 -2.77
CA GLY A 117 -9.20 4.42 -1.99
C GLY A 117 -8.84 3.29 -1.03
N GLY A 118 -8.52 3.62 0.22
CA GLY A 118 -8.26 2.64 1.27
C GLY A 118 -9.51 1.83 1.59
N ILE A 119 -9.42 0.50 1.45
CA ILE A 119 -10.50 -0.43 1.77
C ILE A 119 -10.39 -0.92 3.20
N LEU A 120 -9.21 -1.43 3.58
CA LEU A 120 -8.96 -1.99 4.90
C LEU A 120 -7.48 -1.86 5.25
N LEU A 121 -7.19 -1.56 6.51
CA LEU A 121 -5.86 -1.67 7.11
C LEU A 121 -6.02 -2.39 8.44
N LYS A 122 -5.20 -3.43 8.68
CA LYS A 122 -5.18 -4.16 9.95
C LYS A 122 -3.78 -4.42 10.46
N PRO A 123 -3.50 -4.18 11.75
CA PRO A 123 -2.33 -4.74 12.40
C PRO A 123 -2.35 -6.26 12.31
N VAL A 124 -1.18 -6.86 12.10
CA VAL A 124 -0.98 -8.30 11.98
C VAL A 124 0.12 -8.76 12.93
N SER A 125 0.31 -10.09 13.01
CA SER A 125 1.35 -10.74 13.79
C SER A 125 2.70 -10.08 13.57
N GLY A 126 3.42 -9.86 14.68
CA GLY A 126 4.66 -9.09 14.71
C GLY A 126 4.50 -7.64 15.14
N THR A 127 3.27 -7.11 15.19
CA THR A 127 2.96 -5.84 15.90
C THR A 127 3.22 -6.02 17.39
N ARG A 128 3.95 -5.08 18.00
CA ARG A 128 4.29 -5.13 19.43
C ARG A 128 4.65 -3.75 19.98
N GLY A 129 4.21 -3.49 21.20
CA GLY A 129 4.53 -2.28 21.96
C GLY A 129 3.66 -2.18 23.20
N ASP A 130 4.00 -1.25 24.08
CA ASP A 130 3.28 -1.13 25.36
C ASP A 130 1.81 -0.79 25.13
N GLY A 131 0.92 -1.43 25.87
CA GLY A 131 -0.53 -1.18 25.81
C GLY A 131 -1.25 -1.80 24.61
N TYR A 132 -0.57 -2.57 23.74
CA TYR A 132 -1.21 -3.28 22.64
C TYR A 132 -1.37 -4.78 22.91
N THR A 133 -2.59 -5.28 22.72
CA THR A 133 -2.93 -6.70 22.72
C THR A 133 -3.61 -7.03 21.39
N PRO A 134 -3.13 -8.01 20.61
CA PRO A 134 -3.76 -8.38 19.35
C PRO A 134 -5.13 -9.02 19.58
N GLU A 135 -6.08 -8.74 18.69
CA GLU A 135 -7.44 -9.32 18.73
C GLU A 135 -7.40 -10.84 18.53
N GLN A 136 -6.51 -11.30 17.65
CA GLN A 136 -6.28 -12.71 17.36
C GLN A 136 -4.78 -13.01 17.39
N VAL A 137 -4.41 -14.13 18.01
CA VAL A 137 -3.02 -14.59 18.06
C VAL A 137 -2.88 -15.79 17.15
N PHE A 138 -2.23 -15.58 16.01
CA PHE A 138 -1.86 -16.67 15.12
C PHE A 138 -0.63 -17.40 15.65
N GLN A 139 -0.61 -18.72 15.47
CA GLN A 139 0.45 -19.59 15.97
C GLN A 139 1.22 -20.23 14.83
N VAL A 140 2.51 -20.46 15.06
CA VAL A 140 3.37 -21.24 14.17
C VAL A 140 3.87 -22.48 14.90
N LYS A 141 3.96 -23.59 14.18
CA LYS A 141 4.56 -24.83 14.69
C LYS A 141 6.07 -24.79 14.48
N GLU A 142 6.82 -24.93 15.55
CA GLU A 142 8.29 -25.06 15.54
C GLU A 142 8.65 -26.34 16.29
N GLY A 143 8.78 -27.45 15.55
CA GLY A 143 8.81 -28.80 16.12
C GLY A 143 7.47 -29.17 16.78
N ASP A 144 7.51 -29.71 18.00
CA ASP A 144 6.32 -30.10 18.77
C ASP A 144 5.68 -28.94 19.56
N LYS A 145 6.17 -27.71 19.41
CA LYS A 145 5.71 -26.55 20.19
C LYS A 145 5.00 -25.55 19.31
N GLU A 146 3.86 -25.09 19.80
CA GLU A 146 3.14 -23.95 19.24
C GLU A 146 3.63 -22.66 19.90
N ARG A 147 3.92 -21.65 19.08
CA ARG A 147 4.39 -20.33 19.53
C ARG A 147 3.65 -19.22 18.78
N PRO A 148 3.42 -18.05 19.42
CA PRO A 148 2.88 -16.90 18.71
C PRO A 148 3.75 -16.53 17.50
N ALA A 149 3.10 -16.25 16.38
CA ALA A 149 3.76 -15.84 15.15
C ALA A 149 4.51 -14.52 15.34
N LYS A 150 5.76 -14.45 14.87
CA LYS A 150 6.60 -13.23 14.93
C LYS A 150 6.38 -12.29 13.74
N GLY A 151 5.60 -12.73 12.76
CA GLY A 151 5.27 -12.05 11.52
C GLY A 151 4.00 -12.67 10.92
N PRO A 152 3.47 -12.09 9.83
CA PRO A 152 2.22 -12.52 9.21
C PRO A 152 2.27 -13.99 8.77
N THR A 153 1.24 -14.76 9.07
CA THR A 153 1.08 -16.16 8.61
C THR A 153 0.19 -16.24 7.36
N GLY A 154 0.21 -17.37 6.65
CA GLY A 154 -0.70 -17.62 5.52
C GLY A 154 -2.17 -17.52 5.94
N GLU A 155 -2.53 -18.16 7.05
CA GLU A 155 -3.88 -18.14 7.64
C GLU A 155 -4.33 -16.72 8.03
N GLU A 156 -3.43 -15.92 8.60
CA GLU A 156 -3.72 -14.53 8.97
C GLU A 156 -3.99 -13.67 7.73
N ILE A 157 -3.17 -13.81 6.70
CA ILE A 157 -3.37 -13.11 5.43
C ILE A 157 -4.65 -13.60 4.74
N ALA A 158 -4.96 -14.90 4.83
CA ALA A 158 -6.21 -15.44 4.30
C ALA A 158 -7.44 -14.85 5.03
N THR A 159 -7.36 -14.68 6.36
CA THR A 159 -8.40 -13.97 7.13
C THR A 159 -8.50 -12.52 6.69
N PHE A 160 -7.36 -11.83 6.57
CA PHE A 160 -7.29 -10.44 6.15
C PHE A 160 -7.94 -10.19 4.80
N LEU A 161 -7.58 -10.94 3.74
CA LEU A 161 -8.21 -10.63 2.47
C LEU A 161 -9.73 -10.91 2.54
N GLY A 162 -10.21 -11.83 3.40
CA GLY A 162 -11.62 -12.24 3.47
C GLY A 162 -12.47 -11.05 3.87
N GLU A 163 -11.96 -10.31 4.83
CA GLU A 163 -12.50 -9.04 5.25
C GLU A 163 -12.35 -7.95 4.19
N VAL A 164 -11.25 -7.91 3.42
CA VAL A 164 -11.12 -7.01 2.26
C VAL A 164 -12.22 -7.28 1.24
N TYR A 165 -12.51 -8.56 0.95
CA TYR A 165 -13.58 -8.95 0.05
C TYR A 165 -14.94 -8.47 0.56
N ASP A 166 -15.27 -8.78 1.82
CA ASP A 166 -16.54 -8.38 2.44
C ASP A 166 -16.70 -6.85 2.47
N LYS A 167 -15.62 -6.12 2.80
CA LYS A 167 -15.61 -4.66 2.82
C LYS A 167 -15.76 -4.06 1.43
N ASN A 168 -15.09 -4.61 0.43
CA ASN A 168 -15.24 -4.20 -0.97
C ASN A 168 -16.66 -4.45 -1.47
N GLU A 169 -17.26 -5.60 -1.14
CA GLU A 169 -18.64 -5.93 -1.47
C GLU A 169 -19.63 -4.94 -0.87
N GLN A 170 -19.43 -4.57 0.40
CA GLN A 170 -20.20 -3.53 1.07
C GLN A 170 -20.09 -2.20 0.33
N LEU A 171 -18.88 -1.75 0.00
CA LEU A 171 -18.64 -0.49 -0.70
C LEU A 171 -19.28 -0.46 -2.11
N CYS A 172 -19.23 -1.56 -2.85
CA CYS A 172 -19.95 -1.71 -4.13
C CYS A 172 -21.48 -1.59 -3.96
N LYS A 173 -22.04 -2.23 -2.94
CA LYS A 173 -23.48 -2.17 -2.62
C LYS A 173 -23.89 -0.74 -2.27
N GLU A 174 -23.09 -0.04 -1.47
CA GLU A 174 -23.33 1.36 -1.10
C GLU A 174 -23.24 2.31 -2.30
N ALA A 175 -22.25 2.12 -3.19
CA ALA A 175 -22.15 2.88 -4.42
C ALA A 175 -23.34 2.64 -5.36
N SER A 176 -23.79 1.38 -5.48
CA SER A 176 -24.96 0.98 -6.26
C SER A 176 -26.27 1.60 -5.76
N ARG A 177 -26.45 1.70 -4.45
CA ARG A 177 -27.61 2.39 -3.85
C ARG A 177 -27.63 3.88 -4.16
N LYS A 178 -26.47 4.51 -4.36
CA LYS A 178 -26.34 5.93 -4.74
C LYS A 178 -26.53 6.19 -6.24
N GLY A 179 -27.00 5.21 -7.01
CA GLY A 179 -27.28 5.33 -8.44
C GLY A 179 -26.10 4.95 -9.35
N ASN A 180 -24.91 4.69 -8.79
CA ASN A 180 -23.77 4.23 -9.57
C ASN A 180 -23.84 2.71 -9.70
N LYS A 181 -24.33 2.16 -10.82
CA LYS A 181 -24.34 0.71 -11.05
C LYS A 181 -22.90 0.16 -11.00
N VAL A 182 -22.47 -0.36 -9.84
CA VAL A 182 -21.12 -0.91 -9.62
C VAL A 182 -21.24 -2.39 -9.33
N THR A 183 -20.66 -3.22 -10.20
CA THR A 183 -20.54 -4.66 -9.97
C THR A 183 -19.23 -4.95 -9.25
N CYS A 184 -19.30 -5.73 -8.17
CA CYS A 184 -18.13 -6.11 -7.40
C CYS A 184 -17.39 -7.29 -8.06
N ARG A 185 -16.20 -7.04 -8.60
CA ARG A 185 -15.39 -8.03 -9.32
C ARG A 185 -13.90 -7.83 -9.02
N PRO A 186 -13.43 -8.15 -7.81
CA PRO A 186 -12.07 -7.83 -7.40
C PRO A 186 -11.03 -8.54 -8.27
N ILE A 187 -10.03 -7.79 -8.72
CA ILE A 187 -8.77 -8.30 -9.28
C ILE A 187 -7.69 -8.11 -8.22
N TRP A 188 -7.06 -9.18 -7.78
CA TRP A 188 -6.14 -9.16 -6.65
C TRP A 188 -4.71 -8.85 -7.11
N SER A 189 -4.10 -7.80 -6.57
CA SER A 189 -2.68 -7.51 -6.73
C SER A 189 -1.95 -7.75 -5.42
N LEU A 190 -1.12 -8.79 -5.40
CA LEU A 190 -0.31 -9.25 -4.26
C LEU A 190 1.11 -9.51 -4.77
N ASP A 191 2.11 -9.19 -3.96
CA ASP A 191 3.49 -9.50 -4.31
C ASP A 191 3.76 -11.03 -4.28
N ASN A 192 4.97 -11.43 -4.70
CA ASN A 192 5.35 -12.83 -4.81
C ASN A 192 5.85 -13.46 -3.50
N ALA A 193 5.65 -12.83 -2.35
CA ALA A 193 6.08 -13.36 -1.07
C ALA A 193 5.48 -14.76 -0.81
N SER A 194 6.26 -15.66 -0.21
CA SER A 194 5.81 -17.04 0.07
C SER A 194 4.56 -17.07 0.94
N VAL A 195 4.46 -16.16 1.91
CA VAL A 195 3.29 -16.03 2.78
C VAL A 195 2.02 -15.65 2.00
N ASN A 196 2.13 -14.80 0.98
CA ASN A 196 1.01 -14.44 0.10
C ASN A 196 0.62 -15.61 -0.81
N LYS A 197 1.60 -16.37 -1.33
CA LYS A 197 1.33 -17.60 -2.12
C LYS A 197 0.62 -18.67 -1.30
N ASN A 198 1.05 -18.87 -0.06
CA ASN A 198 0.41 -19.82 0.86
C ASN A 198 -1.01 -19.37 1.22
N ALA A 199 -1.20 -18.08 1.50
CA ALA A 199 -2.53 -17.52 1.76
C ALA A 199 -3.49 -17.68 0.58
N VAL A 200 -3.01 -17.49 -0.67
CA VAL A 200 -3.80 -17.71 -1.89
C VAL A 200 -4.16 -19.19 -2.06
N GLY A 201 -3.25 -20.12 -1.74
CA GLY A 201 -3.51 -21.56 -1.78
C GLY A 201 -4.43 -22.07 -0.66
N GLU A 202 -4.39 -21.43 0.51
CA GLU A 202 -5.27 -21.70 1.66
C GLU A 202 -6.65 -21.04 1.46
N TRP A 203 -6.71 -19.92 0.75
CA TRP A 203 -7.95 -19.30 0.29
C TRP A 203 -8.55 -20.05 -0.90
N HIS A 204 -9.18 -21.17 -0.60
CA HIS A 204 -10.10 -21.84 -1.51
C HIS A 204 -11.51 -22.01 -0.92
N CYS A 205 -11.80 -21.39 0.23
CA CYS A 205 -13.02 -21.64 1.00
C CYS A 205 -14.17 -20.67 0.65
N GLY A 206 -14.66 -20.73 -0.59
CA GLY A 206 -16.11 -20.67 -0.86
C GLY A 206 -16.84 -19.34 -1.13
N ARG A 207 -16.26 -18.14 -0.96
CA ARG A 207 -17.00 -16.86 -1.22
C ARG A 207 -16.56 -16.09 -2.48
N ALA A 208 -15.26 -16.08 -2.78
CA ALA A 208 -14.70 -15.68 -4.08
C ALA A 208 -13.24 -16.17 -4.12
N PRO A 209 -12.92 -17.28 -4.80
CA PRO A 209 -11.55 -17.77 -4.85
C PRO A 209 -10.66 -16.77 -5.61
N ILE A 210 -9.43 -16.59 -5.13
CA ILE A 210 -8.36 -16.03 -5.95
C ILE A 210 -8.00 -17.12 -6.96
N THR A 211 -8.06 -16.79 -8.24
CA THR A 211 -7.83 -17.67 -9.37
C THR A 211 -6.80 -17.03 -10.30
N ALA A 212 -6.25 -17.83 -11.22
CA ALA A 212 -5.36 -17.32 -12.26
C ALA A 212 -5.99 -16.21 -13.14
N ASN A 213 -7.32 -16.09 -13.14
CA ASN A 213 -8.06 -15.14 -13.97
C ASN A 213 -8.39 -13.81 -13.27
N ASN A 214 -8.24 -13.73 -11.93
CA ASN A 214 -8.52 -12.53 -11.15
C ASN A 214 -7.37 -12.18 -10.21
N VAL A 215 -6.14 -12.57 -10.55
CA VAL A 215 -4.91 -12.15 -9.87
C VAL A 215 -3.97 -11.51 -10.88
N THR A 216 -3.34 -10.40 -10.49
CA THR A 216 -2.35 -9.74 -11.35
C THR A 216 -1.02 -10.48 -11.29
N ASN A 217 -0.34 -10.66 -12.42
CA ASN A 217 0.96 -11.35 -12.47
C ASN A 217 2.11 -10.39 -12.18
N LEU A 218 2.49 -10.12 -10.93
CA LEU A 218 3.65 -9.25 -10.67
C LEU A 218 4.97 -10.00 -10.95
N PRO A 219 5.98 -9.40 -11.61
CA PRO A 219 7.32 -9.99 -11.63
C PRO A 219 7.98 -9.90 -10.25
N PRO A 220 8.93 -10.79 -9.91
CA PRO A 220 9.72 -10.67 -8.68
C PRO A 220 10.41 -9.30 -8.56
N TYR A 221 10.53 -8.79 -7.33
CA TYR A 221 11.23 -7.55 -7.00
C TYR A 221 10.74 -6.28 -7.73
N SER A 222 9.49 -6.26 -8.21
CA SER A 222 8.92 -5.18 -9.02
C SER A 222 7.97 -4.28 -8.21
N GLY A 223 8.48 -3.67 -7.14
CA GLY A 223 7.70 -2.76 -6.28
C GLY A 223 7.17 -1.52 -7.04
N ASP A 224 7.84 -1.13 -8.13
CA ASP A 224 7.41 -0.11 -9.07
C ASP A 224 6.20 -0.52 -9.92
N MET A 225 5.98 -1.81 -10.18
CA MET A 225 4.74 -2.32 -10.77
C MET A 225 3.63 -2.50 -9.73
N HIS A 226 4.00 -2.58 -8.44
CA HIS A 226 3.09 -2.56 -7.29
C HIS A 226 2.91 -1.13 -6.71
N ASN A 227 3.20 -0.10 -7.50
CA ASN A 227 3.33 1.30 -7.05
C ASN A 227 2.17 1.81 -6.20
N VAL A 228 0.93 1.46 -6.55
CA VAL A 228 -0.27 1.99 -5.92
C VAL A 228 -0.26 1.75 -4.41
N ILE A 229 0.09 0.53 -3.97
CA ILE A 229 0.15 0.21 -2.54
C ILE A 229 1.44 0.73 -1.90
N GLU A 230 2.58 0.66 -2.60
CA GLU A 230 3.87 1.13 -2.09
C GLU A 230 3.88 2.64 -1.82
N THR A 231 3.35 3.44 -2.75
CA THR A 231 3.20 4.89 -2.59
C THR A 231 2.16 5.21 -1.52
N SER A 232 1.10 4.41 -1.40
CA SER A 232 0.13 4.55 -0.30
C SER A 232 0.79 4.30 1.06
N HIS A 233 1.59 3.24 1.21
CA HIS A 233 2.39 2.98 2.40
C HIS A 233 3.36 4.12 2.70
N ALA A 234 4.07 4.63 1.68
CA ALA A 234 5.01 5.73 1.84
C ALA A 234 4.30 6.97 2.40
N LEU A 235 3.12 7.30 1.88
CA LEU A 235 2.33 8.44 2.31
C LEU A 235 1.81 8.30 3.75
N ILE A 236 1.17 7.18 4.08
CA ILE A 236 0.62 6.97 5.44
C ILE A 236 1.75 6.84 6.48
N CYS A 237 2.88 6.20 6.13
CA CYS A 237 4.04 6.13 7.01
C CYS A 237 4.68 7.50 7.22
N TYR A 238 4.75 8.34 6.18
CA TYR A 238 5.24 9.71 6.29
C TYR A 238 4.37 10.53 7.24
N LYS A 239 3.05 10.52 7.05
CA LYS A 239 2.11 11.24 7.93
C LYS A 239 2.15 10.72 9.36
N LEU A 240 2.20 9.40 9.56
CA LEU A 240 2.33 8.81 10.89
C LEU A 240 3.64 9.28 11.55
N GLN A 241 4.75 9.30 10.81
CA GLN A 241 6.02 9.79 11.33
C GLN A 241 5.95 11.28 11.73
N GLN A 242 5.20 12.11 11.00
CA GLN A 242 4.97 13.50 11.38
C GLN A 242 4.28 13.58 12.75
N SER A 243 3.19 12.83 12.95
CA SER A 243 2.48 12.76 14.24
C SER A 243 3.37 12.20 15.37
N VAL A 244 4.16 11.15 15.09
CA VAL A 244 5.12 10.59 16.06
C VAL A 244 6.18 11.62 16.46
N ASN A 245 6.66 12.42 15.51
CA ASN A 245 7.66 13.46 15.79
C ASN A 245 7.09 14.64 16.56
N GLU A 246 5.86 15.05 16.24
CA GLU A 246 5.14 16.10 16.96
C GLU A 246 4.92 15.69 18.41
N ARG A 247 4.40 14.48 18.64
CA ARG A 247 4.22 13.97 19.99
C ARG A 247 5.54 13.79 20.75
N GLY A 248 6.58 13.33 20.06
CA GLY A 248 7.93 13.24 20.63
C GLY A 248 8.49 14.61 21.08
N ARG A 249 8.09 15.70 20.41
CA ARG A 249 8.42 17.07 20.84
C ARG A 249 7.69 17.46 22.11
N GLU A 250 6.38 17.27 22.13
CA GLU A 250 5.54 17.57 23.30
C GLU A 250 6.00 16.81 24.54
N LEU A 251 6.32 15.52 24.41
CA LEU A 251 6.84 14.70 25.51
C LEU A 251 8.18 15.20 26.05
N ALA A 252 9.05 15.73 25.18
CA ALA A 252 10.32 16.28 25.61
C ALA A 252 10.13 17.61 26.37
N GLU A 253 9.21 18.46 25.90
CA GLU A 253 8.82 19.70 26.58
C GLU A 253 8.14 19.40 27.92
N GLU A 254 7.27 18.39 27.98
CA GLU A 254 6.65 17.91 29.23
C GLU A 254 7.73 17.44 30.22
N ALA A 255 8.65 16.59 29.78
CA ALA A 255 9.74 16.09 30.63
C ALA A 255 10.64 17.22 31.18
N GLU A 256 10.89 18.26 30.39
CA GLU A 256 11.68 19.43 30.81
C GLU A 256 10.93 20.26 31.87
N ASN A 257 9.61 20.40 31.72
CA ASN A 257 8.79 21.20 32.62
C ASN A 257 8.41 20.50 33.93
N THR A 258 8.19 19.18 33.91
CA THR A 258 7.64 18.43 35.05
C THR A 258 8.64 17.41 35.64
N GLY A 259 9.76 17.15 34.96
CA GLY A 259 10.70 16.10 35.31
C GLY A 259 10.24 14.68 34.96
N MET A 260 9.03 14.50 34.41
CA MET A 260 8.48 13.21 33.99
C MET A 260 7.61 13.37 32.74
N ALA A 261 7.80 12.51 31.74
CA ALA A 261 6.87 12.34 30.63
C ALA A 261 6.57 10.86 30.44
N SER A 262 5.30 10.52 30.27
CA SER A 262 4.88 9.15 29.99
C SER A 262 4.66 8.98 28.49
N PRO A 263 5.38 8.08 27.81
CA PRO A 263 5.10 7.79 26.41
C PRO A 263 3.69 7.21 26.24
N ASP A 264 3.04 7.53 25.12
CA ASP A 264 1.71 6.98 24.81
C ASP A 264 1.77 5.46 24.57
N PRO A 265 0.67 4.74 24.84
CA PRO A 265 0.55 3.34 24.45
C PRO A 265 0.52 3.20 22.92
N LEU A 266 0.93 2.04 22.41
CA LEU A 266 0.99 1.77 20.97
C LEU A 266 -0.39 1.87 20.29
N THR A 267 -1.48 1.61 21.02
CA THR A 267 -2.86 1.74 20.53
C THR A 267 -3.15 3.13 19.98
N VAL A 268 -2.65 4.20 20.61
CA VAL A 268 -2.81 5.59 20.12
C VAL A 268 -2.24 5.74 18.71
N TYR A 269 -1.10 5.12 18.42
CA TYR A 269 -0.47 5.19 17.09
C TYR A 269 -1.11 4.26 16.07
N ILE A 270 -1.70 3.15 16.52
CA ILE A 270 -2.52 2.28 15.65
C ILE A 270 -3.80 3.01 15.23
N ASP A 271 -4.50 3.63 16.18
CA ASP A 271 -5.70 4.42 15.90
C ASP A 271 -5.36 5.58 14.96
N LYS A 272 -4.23 6.27 15.22
CA LYS A 272 -3.77 7.34 14.34
C LYS A 272 -3.42 6.85 12.93
N LEU A 273 -2.83 5.66 12.80
CA LEU A 273 -2.56 5.06 11.49
C LEU A 273 -3.85 4.74 10.74
N GLN A 274 -4.89 4.23 11.43
CA GLN A 274 -6.21 3.96 10.83
C GLN A 274 -6.92 5.25 10.40
N GLU A 275 -6.85 6.30 11.21
CA GLU A 275 -7.35 7.64 10.86
C GLU A 275 -6.64 8.16 9.60
N ILE A 276 -5.29 8.18 9.60
CA ILE A 276 -4.49 8.62 8.46
C ILE A 276 -4.81 7.83 7.19
N PHE A 277 -4.96 6.50 7.31
CA PHE A 277 -5.31 5.62 6.20
C PHE A 277 -6.66 6.03 5.59
N THR A 278 -7.68 6.22 6.42
CA THR A 278 -9.04 6.58 6.00
C THR A 278 -9.09 7.97 5.38
N ASP A 279 -8.44 8.96 6.02
CA ASP A 279 -8.51 10.35 5.61
C ASP A 279 -7.64 10.65 4.38
N THR A 280 -6.57 9.90 4.19
CA THR A 280 -5.57 10.18 3.16
C THR A 280 -5.79 9.35 1.91
N LEU A 281 -6.12 8.06 2.05
CA LEU A 281 -6.29 7.18 0.91
C LEU A 281 -7.73 7.26 0.42
N THR A 282 -8.09 8.40 -0.15
CA THR A 282 -9.43 8.64 -0.71
C THR A 282 -9.60 7.99 -2.08
N PRO A 283 -10.83 7.90 -2.63
CA PRO A 283 -11.04 7.51 -4.03
C PRO A 283 -10.24 8.36 -5.02
N GLU A 284 -10.09 9.66 -4.75
CA GLU A 284 -9.28 10.56 -5.58
C GLU A 284 -7.80 10.17 -5.55
N TRP A 285 -7.27 9.82 -4.38
CA TRP A 285 -5.91 9.30 -4.24
C TRP A 285 -5.72 8.00 -5.02
N GLY A 286 -6.60 7.01 -4.79
CA GLY A 286 -6.58 5.73 -5.49
C GLY A 286 -6.57 5.94 -7.00
N MET A 287 -7.50 6.74 -7.52
CA MET A 287 -7.57 7.09 -8.93
C MET A 287 -6.26 7.72 -9.47
N LYS A 288 -5.68 8.70 -8.76
CA LYS A 288 -4.44 9.37 -9.19
C LYS A 288 -3.25 8.40 -9.24
N THR A 289 -3.11 7.54 -8.24
CA THR A 289 -2.01 6.55 -8.21
C THR A 289 -2.14 5.50 -9.30
N VAL A 290 -3.35 5.04 -9.60
CA VAL A 290 -3.61 4.11 -10.70
C VAL A 290 -3.34 4.76 -12.05
N LYS A 291 -3.77 6.01 -12.23
CA LYS A 291 -3.40 6.80 -13.40
C LYS A 291 -1.89 6.90 -13.55
N ARG A 292 -1.15 7.26 -12.50
CA ARG A 292 0.32 7.31 -12.51
C ARG A 292 0.94 5.97 -12.92
N LEU A 293 0.49 4.86 -12.33
CA LEU A 293 1.02 3.53 -12.63
C LEU A 293 0.94 3.21 -14.13
N PHE A 294 -0.26 3.29 -14.71
CA PHE A 294 -0.47 2.87 -16.09
C PHE A 294 -0.08 3.94 -17.13
N ALA A 295 -0.21 5.22 -16.80
CA ALA A 295 0.10 6.31 -17.71
C ALA A 295 1.59 6.68 -17.75
N THR A 296 2.32 6.37 -16.69
CA THR A 296 3.67 6.90 -16.48
C THR A 296 4.65 5.80 -16.10
N THR A 297 4.37 5.03 -15.06
CA THR A 297 5.35 4.07 -14.52
C THR A 297 5.53 2.85 -15.42
N LEU A 298 4.45 2.17 -15.83
CA LEU A 298 4.55 1.00 -16.71
C LEU A 298 5.15 1.33 -18.09
N PRO A 299 4.76 2.42 -18.78
CA PRO A 299 5.42 2.83 -20.01
C PRO A 299 6.90 3.14 -19.82
N ALA A 300 7.29 3.76 -18.70
CA ALA A 300 8.69 4.03 -18.40
C ALA A 300 9.50 2.74 -18.13
N ILE A 301 8.91 1.73 -17.48
CA ILE A 301 9.52 0.41 -17.32
C ILE A 301 9.73 -0.25 -18.68
N LEU A 302 8.73 -0.17 -19.58
CA LEU A 302 8.85 -0.72 -20.93
C LEU A 302 9.95 -0.02 -21.74
N ALA A 303 10.01 1.32 -21.69
CA ALA A 303 11.03 2.10 -22.37
C ALA A 303 12.44 1.85 -21.80
N ALA A 304 12.54 1.41 -20.54
CA ALA A 304 13.79 1.01 -19.90
C ALA A 304 14.13 -0.47 -20.09
N ASP A 305 13.47 -1.18 -21.02
CA ASP A 305 13.64 -2.61 -21.27
C ASP A 305 13.50 -3.47 -19.99
N GLY A 306 12.56 -3.10 -19.11
CA GLY A 306 12.27 -3.82 -17.87
C GLY A 306 13.16 -3.43 -16.70
N ASN A 307 14.13 -2.55 -16.90
CA ASN A 307 14.91 -1.98 -15.81
C ASN A 307 14.08 -0.98 -14.99
N TYR A 308 14.55 -0.69 -13.78
CA TYR A 308 13.91 0.32 -12.97
C TYR A 308 13.97 1.68 -13.68
N PRO A 309 12.83 2.36 -13.91
CA PRO A 309 12.81 3.64 -14.59
C PRO A 309 13.47 4.70 -13.71
N GLU A 310 13.73 5.91 -14.21
CA GLU A 310 14.27 6.97 -13.34
C GLU A 310 13.33 7.28 -12.17
N LYS A 311 13.87 7.79 -11.06
CA LYS A 311 13.09 8.05 -9.83
C LYS A 311 11.88 8.96 -10.06
N ALA A 312 11.90 9.85 -11.05
CA ALA A 312 10.77 10.73 -11.37
C ALA A 312 9.51 9.96 -11.84
N TYR A 313 9.70 8.77 -12.42
CA TYR A 313 8.65 7.92 -12.96
C TYR A 313 8.22 6.79 -12.01
N ARG A 314 8.95 6.63 -10.90
CA ARG A 314 8.61 5.70 -9.80
C ARG A 314 7.63 6.34 -8.84
#